data_AF-A0A090QK91-F1
#
_entry.id   AF-A0A090QK91-F1
#
_cell.length_a   1.000
_cell.length_b   1.000
_cell.length_c   1.000
_cell.angle_alpha   90.00
_cell.angle_beta   90.00
_cell.angle_gamma   90.00
#
_symmetry.space_group_name_H-M   'P 1'
#
loop_
_entity.id
_entity.type
_entity.pdbx_description
1 polymer ?
#
loop_
_entity_poly.entity_id
_entity_poly.type
_entity_poly.pdbx_seq_one_letter_code
_entity_poly.pdbx_strand_id
1 'polypeptide(L)' 'MKEFTDSWLVALDDEQFRATLRLLFHHIATAETTSEFSKRGIERLYQLCEERFGPESEKELEWLLGKSLISLVR' A
#
# COMPACT_ATOMS: atom_id res chain seq x y z
N MET A 1 6.86 10.93 8.44
CA MET A 1 5.71 10.02 8.24
C MET A 1 4.35 10.70 8.31
N LYS A 2 4.05 11.51 9.34
CA LYS A 2 2.69 12.07 9.52
C LYS A 2 2.05 12.67 8.25
N GLU A 3 2.75 13.55 7.54
CA GLU A 3 2.22 14.15 6.30
C GLU A 3 1.97 13.13 5.19
N PHE A 4 2.82 12.10 5.08
CA PHE A 4 2.63 11.01 4.13
C PHE A 4 1.41 10.17 4.51
N THR A 5 1.28 9.78 5.79
CA THR A 5 0.10 9.08 6.30
C THR A 5 -1.18 9.86 6.01
N ASP A 6 -1.20 11.16 6.34
CA ASP A 6 -2.35 12.03 6.10
C ASP A 6 -2.69 12.10 4.59
N SER A 7 -1.68 12.24 3.73
CA SER A 7 -1.87 12.26 2.28
C SER A 7 -2.40 10.93 1.73
N TRP A 8 -1.96 9.80 2.29
CA TRP A 8 -2.44 8.47 1.89
C TRP A 8 -3.90 8.28 2.29
N LEU A 9 -4.26 8.68 3.51
CA LEU A 9 -5.64 8.58 4.00
C LEU A 9 -6.59 9.44 3.16
N VAL A 10 -6.19 10.65 2.77
CA VAL A 10 -6.95 11.48 1.84
C VAL A 10 -7.05 10.84 0.46
N ALA A 11 -5.98 10.22 -0.03
CA ALA A 11 -5.98 9.54 -1.32
C ALA A 11 -6.93 8.32 -1.35
N LEU A 12 -7.31 7.73 -0.22
CA LEU A 12 -8.31 6.64 -0.18
C LEU A 12 -9.71 7.09 -0.62
N ASP A 13 -10.00 8.39 -0.62
CA ASP A 13 -11.24 8.92 -1.18
C ASP A 13 -11.19 9.04 -2.71
N ASP A 14 -9.99 9.02 -3.31
CA ASP A 14 -9.78 9.05 -4.76
C ASP A 14 -10.05 7.68 -5.41
N GLU A 15 -10.87 7.69 -6.46
CA GLU A 15 -11.30 6.46 -7.13
C GLU A 15 -10.15 5.78 -7.89
N GLN A 16 -9.26 6.55 -8.52
CA GLN A 16 -8.14 5.99 -9.28
C GLN A 16 -7.14 5.32 -8.34
N PHE A 17 -6.82 5.98 -7.22
CA PHE A 17 -5.96 5.42 -6.19
C PHE A 17 -6.54 4.11 -5.61
N ARG A 18 -7.84 4.09 -5.29
CA ARG A 18 -8.53 2.86 -4.87
C ARG A 18 -8.51 1.76 -5.93
N ALA A 19 -8.64 2.11 -7.22
CA ALA A 19 -8.56 1.14 -8.30
C ALA A 19 -7.16 0.52 -8.40
N THR A 20 -6.11 1.32 -8.27
CA THR A 20 -4.72 0.84 -8.22
C THR A 20 -4.48 -0.09 -7.04
N LEU A 21 -4.96 0.27 -5.83
CA LEU A 21 -4.86 -0.59 -4.65
C LEU A 21 -5.64 -1.90 -4.80
N ARG A 22 -6.85 -1.86 -5.39
CA ARG A 22 -7.62 -3.07 -5.71
C ARG A 22 -6.86 -3.99 -6.63
N LEU A 23 -6.24 -3.45 -7.69
CA LEU A 23 -5.45 -4.25 -8.62
C LEU A 23 -4.25 -4.90 -7.91
N LEU A 24 -3.54 -4.14 -7.07
CA LEU A 24 -2.42 -4.64 -6.28
C LEU A 24 -2.85 -5.78 -5.35
N PHE A 25 -3.90 -5.57 -4.54
CA PHE A 25 -4.41 -6.59 -3.63
C PHE A 25 -4.99 -7.80 -4.36
N HIS A 26 -5.67 -7.59 -5.49
CA HIS A 26 -6.17 -8.67 -6.31
C HIS A 26 -5.02 -9.57 -6.78
N HIS A 27 -3.95 -9.00 -7.34
CA HIS A 27 -2.79 -9.77 -7.75
C HIS A 27 -2.04 -10.46 -6.60
N ILE A 28 -2.06 -9.89 -5.39
CA ILE A 28 -1.50 -10.55 -4.20
C ILE A 28 -2.35 -11.77 -3.82
N ALA A 29 -3.68 -11.64 -3.83
CA ALA A 29 -4.60 -12.65 -3.35
C ALA A 29 -4.83 -13.82 -4.34
N THR A 30 -4.75 -13.57 -5.65
CA THR A 30 -5.13 -14.56 -6.67
C THR A 30 -3.96 -15.27 -7.35
N ALA A 31 -2.72 -14.81 -7.14
CA ALA A 31 -1.58 -15.37 -7.83
C ALA A 31 -1.07 -16.66 -7.13
N GLU A 32 -1.21 -17.82 -7.80
CA GLU A 32 -0.68 -19.12 -7.34
C GLU A 32 0.85 -19.10 -7.10
N THR A 33 1.54 -18.22 -7.82
CA THR A 33 2.90 -17.76 -7.53
C THR A 33 2.86 -16.23 -7.59
N THR A 34 3.30 -15.54 -6.53
CA THR A 34 3.21 -14.07 -6.43
C THR A 34 3.77 -13.46 -7.70
N SER A 35 2.95 -12.76 -8.49
CA SER A 35 3.45 -12.16 -9.73
C SER A 35 4.59 -11.20 -9.38
N GLU A 36 5.67 -11.21 -10.18
CA GLU A 36 6.83 -10.35 -9.92
C GLU A 36 6.42 -8.87 -9.77
N PHE A 37 5.31 -8.47 -10.39
CA PHE A 37 4.76 -7.13 -10.30
C PHE A 37 4.33 -6.77 -8.86
N SER A 38 3.49 -7.57 -8.21
CA SER A 38 3.00 -7.25 -6.86
C SER A 38 4.14 -7.27 -5.84
N LYS A 39 5.04 -8.24 -5.96
CA LYS A 39 6.20 -8.38 -5.09
C LYS A 39 7.11 -7.15 -5.21
N ARG A 40 7.49 -6.77 -6.43
CA ARG A 40 8.30 -5.57 -6.67
C ARG A 40 7.59 -4.30 -6.24
N GLY A 41 6.28 -4.19 -6.44
CA GLY A 41 5.49 -3.02 -6.05
C GLY A 41 5.48 -2.80 -4.53
N ILE A 42 5.24 -3.87 -3.77
CA ILE A 42 5.28 -3.81 -2.30
C ILE A 42 6.71 -3.57 -1.81
N GLU A 43 7.70 -4.33 -2.29
CA GLU A 43 9.11 -4.13 -1.90
C GLU A 43 9.58 -2.68 -2.17
N ARG A 44 9.17 -2.11 -3.30
CA ARG A 44 9.45 -0.71 -3.64
C ARG A 44 8.83 0.27 -2.64
N LEU A 45 7.60 0.03 -2.19
CA LEU A 45 6.95 0.88 -1.18
C LEU A 45 7.67 0.82 0.16
N TYR A 46 8.06 -0.38 0.60
CA TYR A 46 8.86 -0.56 1.81
C TYR A 46 10.20 0.17 1.71
N GLN A 47 10.96 -0.03 0.63
CA GLN A 47 12.23 0.66 0.39
C GLN A 47 12.08 2.18 0.40
N LEU A 48 11.07 2.72 -0.30
CA LEU A 48 10.85 4.17 -0.34
C LEU A 48 10.49 4.75 1.03
N CYS A 49 9.73 4.01 1.84
CA CYS A 49 9.39 4.43 3.20
C CYS A 49 10.61 4.38 4.12
N GLU A 50 11.40 3.30 4.05
CA GLU A 50 12.63 3.15 4.82
C GLU A 50 13.66 4.22 4.46
N GLU A 51 13.89 4.47 3.17
CA GLU A 51 14.83 5.51 2.68
C GLU A 51 14.43 6.93 3.14
N ARG A 52 13.13 7.23 3.19
CA ARG A 52 12.63 8.59 3.51
C ARG A 52 12.35 8.82 4.98
N PHE A 53 11.95 7.78 5.72
CA PHE A 53 11.40 7.90 7.06
C PHE A 53 12.06 6.97 8.08
N GLY A 54 13.00 6.12 7.65
CA GLY A 54 13.71 5.17 8.49
C GLY A 54 12.97 3.84 8.71
N PRO A 55 13.60 2.87 9.39
CA PRO A 55 13.08 1.52 9.54
C PRO A 55 11.77 1.44 10.33
N GLU A 56 11.48 2.43 11.19
CA GLU A 56 10.21 2.48 11.94
C GLU A 56 8.98 2.73 11.03
N SER A 57 9.20 3.12 9.77
CA SER A 57 8.14 3.39 8.80
C SER A 57 7.41 2.13 8.31
N GLU A 58 8.02 0.96 8.43
CA GLU A 58 7.45 -0.34 8.05
C GLU A 58 6.08 -0.55 8.72
N LYS A 59 6.02 -0.40 10.05
CA LYS A 59 4.78 -0.59 10.81
C LYS A 59 3.65 0.35 10.35
N GLU A 60 4.01 1.58 10.00
CA GLU A 60 3.05 2.59 9.61
C GLU A 60 2.55 2.35 8.16
N LEU A 61 3.42 1.90 7.26
CA LEU A 61 3.05 1.44 5.93
C LEU A 61 2.12 0.22 5.99
N GLU A 62 2.42 -0.77 6.82
CA GLU A 62 1.57 -1.93 7.05
C GLU A 62 0.17 -1.53 7.56
N TRP A 63 0.13 -0.59 8.50
CA TRP A 63 -1.12 -0.03 9.00
C TRP A 63 -1.93 0.67 7.89
N LEU A 64 -1.29 1.48 7.04
CA LEU A 64 -1.92 2.13 5.89
C LEU A 64 -2.46 1.12 4.87
N LEU A 65 -1.72 0.06 4.57
CA LEU A 65 -2.17 -1.01 3.68
C LEU A 65 -3.38 -1.75 4.27
N GLY A 66 -3.38 -2.03 5.58
CA GLY A 66 -4.52 -2.60 6.27
C GLY A 66 -5.76 -1.70 6.23
N LYS A 67 -5.60 -0.39 6.47
CA LYS A 67 -6.66 0.61 6.31
C LYS A 67 -7.22 0.64 4.89
N SER A 68 -6.32 0.59 3.91
CA SER A 68 -6.65 0.56 2.49
C SER A 68 -7.52 -0.65 2.17
N LEU A 69 -7.13 -1.86 2.61
CA LEU A 69 -7.91 -3.07 2.38
C LEU A 69 -9.33 -2.98 2.98
N ILE A 70 -9.46 -2.48 4.21
CA ILE A 70 -10.78 -2.31 4.85
C ILE A 70 -11.64 -1.29 4.10
N SER A 71 -11.05 -0.19 3.63
CA SER A 71 -11.78 0.85 2.88
C SER A 71 -12.30 0.38 1.52
N LEU A 72 -11.70 -0.66 0.93
CA LEU A 72 -12.12 -1.20 -0.36
C LEU A 72 -13.31 -2.17 -0.26
N VAL A 73 -13.60 -2.65 0.96
CA VAL A 73 -14.71 -3.57 1.26
C VAL A 73 -15.93 -2.81 1.81
N ARG A 74 -15.72 -1.58 2.31
CA ARG A 74 -16.80 -0.68 2.75
C ARG A 74 -17.38 0.09 1.57
#